data_AF-A0A519LP20-F1
#
_entry.id   AF-A0A519LP20-F1
#
_cell.length_a   1.000
_cell.length_b   1.000
_cell.length_c   1.000
_cell.angle_alpha   90.00
_cell.angle_beta   90.00
_cell.angle_gamma   90.00
#
_symmetry.space_group_name_H-M   'P 1'
#
loop_
_entity.id
_entity.type
_entity.pdbx_description
1 polymer ?
#
loop_
_entity_poly.entity_id
_entity_poly.type
_entity_poly.pdbx_seq_one_letter_code
_entity_poly.pdbx_strand_id
1 'polypeptide(L)'
;MKESDKNIENLIEKMMSEETLQSPSIDFTSKIMAQVSIIEEKKLKVYKPLISKQTWFIIIGLLIAFAIYAFASGNDYDLKISNLYINEYSNIFSGFHVSEYTLYAILIIPVMMLIQIPLLKNYYDKKYQL
;
A
#
# COMPACT_ATOMS: atom_id res chain seq x y z
N MET A 1 69.92 2.85 -3.06
CA MET A 1 69.25 2.12 -4.15
C MET A 1 70.33 1.49 -5.01
N LYS A 2 70.22 0.22 -5.40
CA LYS A 2 71.15 -0.37 -6.36
C LYS A 2 70.77 0.11 -7.77
N GLU A 3 71.75 0.23 -8.66
CA GLU A 3 71.53 0.72 -10.03
C GLU A 3 70.53 -0.16 -10.81
N SER A 4 70.48 -1.45 -10.49
CA SER A 4 69.50 -2.41 -10.99
C SER A 4 68.05 -1.99 -10.73
N ASP A 5 67.76 -1.45 -9.54
CA ASP A 5 66.40 -1.14 -9.10
C ASP A 5 65.87 0.07 -9.89
N LYS A 6 66.74 1.04 -10.14
CA LYS A 6 66.44 2.25 -10.93
C LYS A 6 66.16 1.93 -12.41
N ASN A 7 66.87 0.94 -12.95
CA ASN A 7 66.63 0.49 -14.32
C ASN A 7 65.28 -0.23 -14.46
N ILE A 8 64.86 -1.00 -13.46
CA ILE A 8 63.55 -1.66 -13.46
C ILE A 8 62.42 -0.62 -13.34
N GLU A 9 62.59 0.38 -12.47
CA GLU A 9 61.61 1.45 -12.29
C GLU A 9 61.41 2.27 -13.58
N ASN A 10 62.50 2.64 -14.27
CA ASN A 10 62.43 3.29 -15.58
C ASN A 10 61.75 2.44 -16.66
N LEU A 11 61.91 1.11 -16.62
CA LEU A 11 61.25 0.21 -17.57
C LEU A 11 59.74 0.14 -17.30
N ILE A 12 59.32 0.10 -16.04
CA ILE A 12 57.91 0.12 -15.65
C ILE A 12 57.27 1.45 -16.04
N GLU A 13 57.94 2.57 -15.78
CA GLU A 13 57.45 3.90 -16.14
C GLU A 13 57.29 4.08 -17.65
N LYS A 14 58.26 3.60 -18.43
CA LYS A 14 58.19 3.62 -19.90
C LYS A 14 57.06 2.74 -20.43
N MET A 15 56.86 1.55 -19.86
CA MET A 15 55.77 0.66 -20.22
C MET A 15 54.40 1.27 -19.91
N MET A 16 54.23 1.91 -18.74
CA MET A 16 52.98 2.58 -18.37
C MET A 16 52.72 3.86 -19.15
N SER A 17 53.77 4.57 -19.57
CA SER A 17 53.64 5.82 -20.35
C SER A 17 53.30 5.58 -21.82
N GLU A 18 53.68 4.42 -22.36
CA GLU A 18 53.37 4.02 -23.75
C GLU A 18 51.95 3.46 -23.91
N GLU A 19 51.30 3.05 -22.81
CA GLU A 19 49.90 2.65 -22.84
C GLU A 19 48.96 3.86 -22.87
N THR A 20 48.14 3.95 -23.92
CA THR A 20 47.09 4.96 -23.98
C THR A 20 46.06 4.71 -22.90
N LEU A 21 45.78 5.71 -22.07
CA LEU A 21 44.73 5.64 -21.05
C LEU A 21 43.41 5.20 -21.70
N GLN A 22 42.85 4.09 -21.23
CA GLN A 22 41.54 3.63 -21.67
C GLN A 22 40.49 4.64 -21.25
N SER A 23 40.06 5.48 -22.19
CA SER A 23 38.96 6.41 -21.95
C SER A 23 37.64 5.65 -22.02
N PRO A 24 36.68 5.95 -21.12
CA PRO A 24 35.32 5.47 -21.30
C PRO A 24 34.75 5.93 -22.65
N SER A 25 33.77 5.18 -23.15
CA SER A 25 33.04 5.57 -24.36
C SER A 25 32.43 6.96 -24.20
N ILE A 26 32.29 7.73 -25.29
CA ILE A 26 31.64 9.05 -25.29
C ILE A 26 30.28 9.04 -24.56
N ASP A 27 29.52 7.95 -24.69
CA ASP A 27 28.17 7.82 -24.11
C ASP A 27 28.14 7.23 -22.69
N PHE A 28 29.30 7.04 -22.04
CA PHE A 28 29.39 6.34 -20.76
C PHE A 28 28.53 7.02 -19.69
N THR A 29 28.68 8.33 -19.52
CA THR A 29 27.90 9.12 -18.56
C THR A 29 26.41 9.04 -18.85
N SER A 30 26.02 9.16 -20.12
CA SER A 30 24.61 9.08 -20.54
C SER A 30 23.99 7.72 -20.23
N LYS A 31 24.73 6.62 -20.48
CA LYS A 31 24.27 5.26 -20.18
C LYS A 31 24.17 4.96 -18.69
N ILE A 32 25.09 5.51 -17.89
CA ILE A 32 25.03 5.38 -16.43
C ILE A 32 23.85 6.19 -15.88
N MET A 33 23.71 7.46 -16.27
CA MET A 33 22.60 8.31 -15.82
C MET A 33 21.23 7.74 -16.22
N ALA A 34 21.10 7.21 -17.44
CA ALA A 34 19.88 6.53 -17.86
C ALA A 34 19.53 5.34 -16.96
N GLN A 35 20.51 4.52 -16.57
CA GLN A 35 20.30 3.40 -15.67
C GLN A 35 19.98 3.86 -14.24
N VAL A 36 20.64 4.92 -13.75
CA VAL A 36 20.38 5.50 -12.42
C VAL A 36 18.95 6.03 -12.32
N SER A 37 18.46 6.76 -13.32
CA SER A 37 17.09 7.28 -13.33
C SER A 37 16.05 6.14 -13.32
N ILE A 38 16.29 5.06 -14.08
CA ILE A 38 15.40 3.88 -14.07
C ILE A 38 15.39 3.21 -12.69
N ILE A 39 16.53 3.18 -11.97
CA ILE A 39 16.63 2.59 -10.63
C ILE A 39 15.98 3.50 -9.57
N GLU A 40 16.12 4.82 -9.70
CA GLU A 40 15.45 5.81 -8.84
C GLU A 40 13.93 5.76 -8.99
N GLU A 41 13.42 5.73 -10.22
CA GLU A 41 11.98 5.58 -10.46
C GLU A 41 11.42 4.28 -9.87
N LYS A 42 12.20 3.20 -9.89
CA LYS A 42 11.82 1.92 -9.25
C LYS A 42 11.92 1.98 -7.72
N LYS A 43 12.78 2.83 -7.16
CA LYS A 43 12.89 3.08 -5.71
C LYS A 43 11.78 3.97 -5.18
N LEU A 44 11.23 4.86 -6.01
CA LEU A 44 9.95 5.51 -5.79
C LEU A 44 8.86 4.44 -5.90
N LYS A 45 8.76 3.59 -4.88
CA LYS A 45 7.64 2.67 -4.70
C LYS A 45 6.40 3.53 -4.54
N VAL A 46 5.76 3.87 -5.67
CA VAL A 46 4.52 4.62 -5.69
C VAL A 46 3.57 3.91 -4.74
N TYR A 47 3.24 4.60 -3.66
CA TYR A 47 2.38 4.07 -2.62
C TYR A 47 1.04 3.67 -3.26
N LYS A 48 0.82 2.35 -3.40
CA LYS A 48 -0.45 1.83 -3.89
C LYS A 48 -1.38 1.69 -2.68
N PRO A 49 -2.49 2.44 -2.63
CA PRO A 49 -3.39 2.34 -1.49
C PRO A 49 -3.93 0.91 -1.38
N LEU A 50 -3.82 0.33 -0.18
CA LEU A 50 -4.29 -1.02 0.15
C LEU A 50 -5.75 -1.25 -0.25
N ILE A 51 -6.55 -0.19 -0.19
CA ILE A 51 -7.97 -0.16 -0.56
C ILE A 51 -8.16 0.99 -1.54
N SER A 52 -8.74 0.71 -2.70
CA SER A 52 -9.03 1.75 -3.69
C SER A 52 -10.08 2.73 -3.15
N LYS A 53 -10.07 3.97 -3.63
CA LYS A 53 -11.08 4.98 -3.25
C LYS A 53 -12.51 4.49 -3.53
N GLN A 54 -12.71 3.72 -4.60
CA GLN A 54 -14.01 3.14 -4.96
C GLN A 54 -14.46 2.08 -3.96
N THR A 55 -13.53 1.22 -3.52
CA THR A 55 -13.81 0.18 -2.52
C THR A 55 -14.22 0.78 -1.17
N TRP A 56 -13.68 1.94 -0.82
CA TRP A 56 -14.10 2.70 0.37
C TRP A 56 -15.58 3.13 0.32
N PHE A 57 -16.06 3.60 -0.83
CA PHE A 57 -17.49 3.95 -0.99
C PHE A 57 -18.39 2.72 -0.87
N ILE A 58 -17.97 1.57 -1.41
CA ILE A 58 -18.72 0.31 -1.29
C ILE A 58 -18.85 -0.10 0.17
N ILE A 59 -17.74 -0.05 0.93
CA ILE A 59 -17.74 -0.42 2.35
C ILE A 59 -18.66 0.49 3.16
N ILE A 60 -18.60 1.81 2.96
CA ILE A 60 -19.47 2.77 3.64
C ILE A 60 -20.94 2.53 3.29
N GLY A 61 -21.25 2.31 2.01
CA GLY A 61 -22.61 2.02 1.56
C GLY A 61 -23.18 0.75 2.20
N LEU A 62 -22.37 -0.31 2.29
CA LEU A 62 -22.77 -1.57 2.90
C LEU A 62 -23.03 -1.41 4.40
N LEU A 63 -22.21 -0.61 5.09
CA LEU A 63 -22.39 -0.31 6.50
C LEU A 63 -23.65 0.50 6.78
N ILE A 64 -23.95 1.49 5.94
CA ILE A 64 -25.19 2.28 6.02
C ILE A 64 -26.42 1.39 5.76
N ALA A 65 -26.37 0.54 4.73
CA ALA A 65 -27.46 -0.39 4.44
C ALA A 65 -27.72 -1.35 5.62
N PHE A 66 -26.65 -1.84 6.25
CA PHE A 66 -26.74 -2.71 7.42
C PHE A 66 -27.30 -1.97 8.65
N ALA A 67 -26.92 -0.71 8.85
CA ALA A 67 -27.46 0.13 9.92
C ALA A 67 -28.96 0.41 9.74
N ILE A 68 -29.39 0.68 8.49
CA ILE A 68 -30.81 0.87 8.17
C ILE A 68 -31.59 -0.42 8.41
N TYR A 69 -31.07 -1.57 7.96
CA TYR A 69 -31.70 -2.88 8.20
C TYR A 69 -31.83 -3.18 9.69
N ALA A 70 -30.76 -2.96 10.47
CA ALA A 70 -30.76 -3.15 11.91
C ALA A 70 -31.79 -2.26 12.62
N PHE A 71 -31.88 -0.99 12.23
CA PHE A 71 -32.82 -0.04 12.82
C PHE A 71 -34.28 -0.36 12.44
N ALA A 72 -34.51 -0.78 11.19
CA ALA A 72 -35.82 -1.19 10.69
C ALA A 72 -36.31 -2.50 11.32
N SER A 73 -35.41 -3.41 11.69
CA SER A 73 -35.75 -4.69 12.34
C SER A 73 -35.95 -4.57 13.85
N GLY A 74 -35.38 -3.55 14.50
CA GLY A 74 -35.38 -3.41 15.97
C GLY A 74 -36.58 -2.67 16.55
N ASN A 75 -37.50 -2.18 15.72
CA ASN A 75 -38.65 -1.44 16.18
C ASN A 75 -39.87 -1.84 15.38
N ASP A 76 -41.00 -2.04 16.07
CA ASP A 76 -42.33 -2.23 15.49
C ASP A 76 -42.83 -0.92 14.83
N TYR A 77 -42.06 -0.40 13.88
CA TYR A 77 -42.58 0.59 12.96
C TYR A 77 -43.48 -0.17 11.99
N ASP A 78 -44.78 0.12 12.05
CA ASP A 78 -45.80 -0.32 11.08
C ASP A 78 -45.58 0.34 9.70
N LEU A 79 -44.37 0.18 9.16
CA LEU A 79 -44.01 0.50 7.80
C LEU A 79 -44.39 -0.73 6.97
N LYS A 80 -45.55 -0.63 6.33
CA LYS A 80 -46.15 -1.51 5.31
C LYS A 80 -45.26 -1.84 4.09
N ILE A 81 -43.93 -1.85 4.25
CA ILE A 81 -42.94 -2.23 3.24
C ILE A 81 -42.42 -3.67 3.48
N SER A 82 -42.75 -4.30 4.61
CA SER A 82 -42.24 -5.62 5.01
C SER A 82 -42.81 -6.82 4.22
N ASN A 83 -44.00 -6.70 3.61
CA ASN A 83 -44.73 -7.85 3.11
C ASN A 83 -44.30 -8.43 1.74
N LEU A 84 -43.20 -7.95 1.12
CA LEU A 84 -42.84 -8.43 -0.22
C LEU A 84 -41.59 -9.32 -0.32
N TYR A 85 -40.67 -9.37 0.64
CA TYR A 85 -39.42 -10.13 0.42
C TYR A 85 -38.74 -10.79 1.65
N ILE A 86 -39.32 -10.74 2.86
CA ILE A 86 -38.59 -11.14 4.09
C ILE A 86 -38.93 -12.57 4.57
N ASN A 87 -39.97 -13.20 4.02
CA ASN A 87 -40.50 -14.46 4.57
C ASN A 87 -39.61 -15.71 4.37
N GLU A 88 -38.60 -15.68 3.51
CA GLU A 88 -37.74 -16.86 3.28
C GLU A 88 -36.41 -16.83 4.05
N TYR A 89 -35.93 -15.65 4.46
CA TYR A 89 -34.63 -15.50 5.15
C TYR A 89 -34.74 -15.34 6.67
N SER A 90 -35.94 -15.19 7.22
CA SER A 90 -36.16 -15.07 8.67
C SER A 90 -35.87 -16.38 9.43
N ASN A 91 -35.92 -17.54 8.76
CA ASN A 91 -35.78 -18.85 9.39
C ASN A 91 -34.34 -19.29 9.68
N ILE A 92 -33.32 -18.62 9.12
CA ILE A 92 -31.90 -18.94 9.37
C ILE A 92 -31.35 -18.26 10.64
N PHE A 93 -32.06 -17.27 11.19
CA PHE A 93 -31.67 -16.55 12.41
C PHE A 93 -32.69 -16.64 13.55
N SER A 94 -33.76 -17.44 13.40
CA SER A 94 -34.87 -17.54 14.34
C SER A 94 -34.51 -18.08 15.73
N GLY A 95 -33.31 -18.66 15.91
CA GLY A 95 -32.78 -19.10 17.22
C GLY A 95 -31.85 -18.10 17.91
N PHE A 96 -31.47 -17.00 17.27
CA PHE A 96 -30.51 -16.04 17.81
C PHE A 96 -31.23 -14.80 18.36
N HIS A 97 -31.55 -14.83 19.66
CA HIS A 97 -31.92 -13.63 20.40
C HIS A 97 -30.67 -12.77 20.64
N VAL A 98 -30.30 -11.97 19.65
CA VAL A 98 -29.24 -10.97 19.77
C VAL A 98 -29.82 -9.76 20.49
N SER A 99 -29.22 -9.38 21.63
CA SER A 99 -29.58 -8.15 22.35
C SER A 99 -29.29 -6.92 21.48
N GLU A 100 -30.10 -5.87 21.59
CA GLU A 100 -29.89 -4.60 20.90
C GLU A 100 -28.46 -4.06 21.08
N TYR A 101 -27.92 -4.16 22.30
CA TYR A 101 -26.55 -3.74 22.61
C TYR A 101 -25.49 -4.56 21.87
N THR A 102 -25.70 -5.88 21.73
CA THR A 102 -24.78 -6.74 20.98
C THR A 102 -24.84 -6.47 19.48
N LEU A 103 -25.99 -6.09 18.95
CA LEU A 103 -26.16 -5.70 17.55
C LEU A 103 -25.43 -4.38 17.27
N TYR A 104 -25.58 -3.38 18.15
CA TYR A 104 -24.81 -2.13 18.05
C TYR A 104 -23.31 -2.34 18.18
N ALA A 105 -22.86 -3.23 19.08
CA ALA A 105 -21.44 -3.56 19.23
C ALA A 105 -20.85 -4.18 17.96
N ILE A 106 -21.58 -5.13 17.34
CA ILE A 106 -21.20 -5.75 16.06
C ILE A 106 -21.09 -4.71 14.94
N LEU A 107 -21.90 -3.65 14.97
CA LEU A 107 -21.85 -2.59 13.98
C LEU A 107 -20.69 -1.61 14.23
N ILE A 108 -20.39 -1.30 15.49
CA ILE A 108 -19.38 -0.29 15.85
C ILE A 108 -17.94 -0.77 15.65
N ILE A 109 -17.68 -2.07 15.85
CA ILE A 109 -16.35 -2.68 15.68
C ILE A 109 -15.79 -2.50 14.25
N PRO A 110 -16.52 -2.87 13.17
CA PRO A 110 -16.04 -2.66 11.82
C PRO A 110 -15.92 -1.17 11.47
N VAL A 111 -16.82 -0.31 11.98
CA VAL A 111 -16.68 1.16 11.82
C VAL A 111 -15.35 1.63 12.40
N MET A 112 -15.03 1.23 13.63
CA MET A 112 -13.77 1.61 14.27
C MET A 112 -12.56 1.07 13.51
N MET A 113 -12.58 -0.18 13.04
CA MET A 113 -11.49 -0.72 12.22
C MET A 113 -11.30 0.07 10.92
N LEU A 114 -12.39 0.49 10.28
CA LEU A 114 -12.32 1.32 9.07
C LEU A 114 -11.69 2.67 9.35
N ILE A 115 -11.90 3.28 10.52
CA ILE A 115 -11.25 4.53 10.91
C ILE A 115 -9.78 4.31 11.27
N GLN A 116 -9.44 3.17 11.89
CA GLN A 116 -8.07 2.85 12.31
C GLN A 116 -7.13 2.61 11.13
N ILE A 117 -7.57 1.93 10.07
CA ILE A 117 -6.76 1.63 8.88
C ILE A 117 -6.17 2.90 8.20
N PRO A 118 -6.94 3.96 7.88
CA PRO A 118 -6.43 5.17 7.26
C PRO A 118 -5.58 6.02 8.21
N LEU A 119 -5.87 6.01 9.52
CA LEU A 119 -5.03 6.67 10.53
C LEU A 119 -3.64 6.04 10.58
N LEU A 120 -3.58 4.71 10.66
CA LEU A 120 -2.32 3.96 10.69
C LEU A 120 -1.55 4.12 9.38
N LYS A 121 -2.26 4.07 8.26
CA LYS A 121 -1.72 4.35 6.93
C LYS A 121 -1.07 5.73 6.85
N ASN A 122 -1.79 6.79 7.25
CA ASN A 122 -1.26 8.15 7.21
C ASN A 122 -0.05 8.35 8.14
N TYR A 123 -0.06 7.69 9.30
CA TYR A 123 1.08 7.69 10.22
C TYR A 123 2.32 7.05 9.58
N TYR A 124 2.18 5.89 8.93
CA TYR A 124 3.29 5.20 8.29
C TYR A 124 3.76 5.87 6.99
N ASP A 125 2.85 6.42 6.19
CA ASP A 125 3.20 7.21 4.99
C ASP A 125 4.07 8.41 5.38
N LYS A 126 3.71 9.12 6.45
CA LYS A 126 4.49 10.25 6.98
C LYS A 126 5.84 9.83 7.57
N LYS A 127 5.92 8.65 8.18
CA LYS A 127 7.15 8.13 8.81
C LYS A 127 8.16 7.62 7.78
N TYR A 128 7.68 7.04 6.68
CA TYR A 128 8.53 6.35 5.71
C TYR A 128 8.75 7.09 4.39
N GLN A 129 8.23 8.32 4.22
CA GLN A 129 8.42 9.16 3.02
C GLN A 129 8.21 8.37 1.71
N LEU A 130 7.05 7.70 1.60
CA LEU A 130 6.58 7.12 0.35
C LEU A 130 5.82 8.15 -0.50
#